data_AF-A2G6V0-F1
#
_entry.id   AF-A2G6V0-F1
#
_cell.length_a   1.000
_cell.length_b   1.000
_cell.length_c   1.000
_cell.angle_alpha   90.00
_cell.angle_beta   90.00
_cell.angle_gamma   90.00
#
_symmetry.space_group_name_H-M   'P 1'
#
loop_
_entity.id
_entity.type
_entity.pdbx_description
1 polymer ?
#
loop_
_entity_poly.entity_id
_entity_poly.type
_entity_poly.pdbx_seq_one_letter_code
_entity_poly.pdbx_strand_id
1 'polypeptide(L)'
;MNEEQEKEYIAQKREKSNNIINSEKFNLIPGTKVRVIKDDKPFKKKRLNLSRNYYILDSAQGNGFLIRAEDDSVAFYPRHKLVESSNGRLAKTLDDAKRGVIAEILSYNSRTDKYKVRYEGGVEDEIKSNALRESKPTHLGPMEREFWKGKEIPNKIKKYFY
;
A
#
# COMPACT_ATOMS: atom_id res chain seq x y z
N MET A 1 32.92 -1.37 -23.18
CA MET A 1 32.25 -1.27 -21.87
C MET A 1 32.87 -2.34 -20.99
N ASN A 2 33.63 -1.94 -19.98
CA ASN A 2 34.28 -2.89 -19.07
C ASN A 2 33.32 -3.23 -17.91
N GLU A 3 33.31 -4.48 -17.42
CA GLU A 3 32.41 -4.92 -16.34
C GLU A 3 32.56 -4.09 -15.05
N GLU A 4 33.77 -3.58 -14.80
CA GLU A 4 34.07 -2.69 -13.68
C GLU A 4 33.38 -1.33 -13.80
N GLN A 5 33.37 -0.75 -15.01
CA GLN A 5 32.69 0.52 -15.28
C GLN A 5 31.17 0.39 -15.14
N GLU A 6 30.62 -0.77 -15.50
CA GLU A 6 29.20 -1.06 -15.32
C GLU A 6 28.83 -1.16 -13.83
N LYS A 7 29.64 -1.89 -13.04
CA LYS A 7 29.44 -1.99 -11.59
C LYS A 7 29.53 -0.64 -10.90
N GLU A 8 30.52 0.17 -11.27
CA GLU A 8 30.70 1.52 -10.73
C GLU A 8 29.53 2.43 -11.10
N TYR A 9 29.07 2.38 -12.34
CA TYR A 9 27.88 3.12 -12.79
C TYR A 9 26.63 2.72 -12.00
N ILE A 10 26.39 1.42 -11.79
CA ILE A 10 25.27 0.91 -10.98
C ILE A 10 25.37 1.42 -9.54
N ALA A 11 26.56 1.38 -8.93
CA ALA A 11 26.78 1.89 -7.58
C ALA A 11 26.46 3.38 -7.46
N GLN A 12 26.99 4.22 -8.37
CA GLN A 12 26.71 5.66 -8.39
C GLN A 12 25.21 5.97 -8.54
N LYS A 13 24.49 5.20 -9.38
CA LYS A 13 23.04 5.39 -9.55
C LYS A 13 22.26 4.98 -8.30
N ARG A 14 22.68 3.91 -7.62
CA ARG A 14 22.10 3.50 -6.33
C ARG A 14 22.31 4.57 -5.26
N GLU A 15 23.51 5.10 -5.13
CA GLU A 15 23.81 6.18 -4.17
C GLU A 15 22.99 7.44 -4.43
N LYS A 16 22.92 7.90 -5.69
CA LYS A 16 22.06 9.03 -6.06
C LYS A 16 20.60 8.80 -5.70
N SER A 17 20.09 7.59 -5.93
CA SER A 17 18.72 7.22 -5.57
C SER A 17 18.52 7.21 -4.05
N ASN A 18 19.45 6.62 -3.31
CA ASN A 18 19.41 6.58 -1.84
C ASN A 18 19.47 7.98 -1.24
N ASN A 19 20.29 8.89 -1.79
CA ASN A 19 20.37 10.27 -1.32
C ASN A 19 19.06 11.04 -1.54
N ILE A 20 18.36 10.80 -2.65
CA ILE A 20 17.04 11.39 -2.92
C ILE A 20 16.00 10.83 -1.94
N ILE A 21 15.97 9.51 -1.75
CA ILE A 21 15.04 8.83 -0.82
C ILE A 21 15.28 9.32 0.61
N ASN A 22 16.54 9.38 1.05
CA ASN A 22 16.92 9.78 2.40
C ASN A 22 16.83 11.30 2.63
N SER A 23 16.56 12.09 1.59
CA SER A 23 16.40 13.53 1.77
C SER A 23 15.21 13.84 2.67
N GLU A 24 15.38 14.77 3.61
CA GLU A 24 14.34 15.23 4.53
C GLU A 24 13.09 15.74 3.81
N LYS A 25 13.27 16.24 2.57
CA LYS A 25 12.16 16.71 1.73
C LYS A 25 11.31 15.56 1.18
N PHE A 26 11.90 14.39 0.97
CA PHE A 26 11.19 13.23 0.43
C PHE A 26 10.53 12.40 1.53
N ASN A 27 11.17 12.26 2.68
CA ASN A 27 10.66 11.46 3.78
C ASN A 27 9.47 12.16 4.47
N LEU A 28 8.32 11.46 4.49
CA LEU A 28 7.19 11.84 5.31
C LEU A 28 7.13 10.92 6.52
N ILE A 29 6.90 11.49 7.69
CA ILE A 29 6.85 10.75 8.95
C ILE A 29 5.45 10.11 9.08
N PRO A 30 5.36 8.83 9.48
CA PRO A 30 4.11 8.22 9.94
C PRO A 30 3.37 9.10 10.96
N GLY A 31 2.07 9.29 10.77
CA GLY A 31 1.22 10.17 11.58
C GLY A 31 1.06 11.59 11.03
N THR A 32 1.85 12.00 10.04
CA THR A 32 1.72 13.34 9.43
C THR A 32 0.39 13.50 8.68
N LYS A 33 -0.21 14.69 8.78
CA LYS A 33 -1.43 15.04 8.05
C LYS A 33 -1.11 15.45 6.62
N VAL A 34 -1.69 14.76 5.65
CA VAL A 34 -1.41 14.94 4.23
C VAL A 34 -2.68 15.14 3.42
N ARG A 35 -2.58 15.91 2.34
CA ARG A 35 -3.61 16.05 1.31
C ARG A 35 -3.12 15.40 0.01
N VAL A 36 -4.08 14.86 -0.73
CA VAL A 36 -3.82 14.17 -2.00
C VAL A 36 -3.99 15.14 -3.16
N ILE A 37 -3.06 15.16 -4.10
CA ILE A 37 -3.19 15.87 -5.37
C ILE A 37 -4.18 15.09 -6.24
N LYS A 38 -5.28 15.75 -6.60
CA LYS A 38 -6.31 15.18 -7.48
C LYS A 38 -5.75 15.01 -8.90
N ASP A 39 -6.07 13.89 -9.52
CA ASP A 39 -5.78 13.66 -10.93
C ASP A 39 -6.51 14.65 -11.83
N ASP A 40 -5.92 14.90 -12.99
CA ASP A 40 -6.54 15.75 -13.99
C ASP A 40 -7.64 14.98 -14.72
N LYS A 41 -8.80 15.60 -14.88
CA LYS A 41 -9.96 15.00 -15.54
C LYS A 41 -10.35 15.91 -16.70
N PRO A 42 -10.14 15.50 -17.97
CA PRO A 42 -10.21 16.40 -19.13
C PRO A 42 -11.57 17.08 -19.31
N PHE A 43 -12.66 16.48 -18.79
CA PHE A 43 -14.02 16.99 -18.93
C PHE A 43 -14.61 17.60 -17.66
N LYS A 44 -13.81 17.82 -16.61
CA LYS A 44 -14.30 18.41 -15.35
C LYS A 44 -13.43 19.60 -14.94
N LYS A 45 -14.04 20.78 -14.84
CA LYS A 45 -13.35 21.99 -14.36
C LYS A 45 -12.87 21.79 -12.93
N LYS A 46 -11.55 21.81 -12.73
CA LYS A 46 -10.90 21.71 -11.43
C LYS A 46 -10.83 23.09 -10.76
N ARG A 47 -11.31 23.20 -9.52
CA ARG A 47 -11.20 24.44 -8.71
C ARG A 47 -9.98 24.44 -7.79
N LEU A 48 -9.61 23.27 -7.27
CA LEU A 48 -8.42 23.07 -6.43
C LEU A 48 -7.65 21.83 -6.90
N ASN A 49 -6.32 21.92 -6.85
CA ASN A 49 -5.42 20.81 -7.14
C ASN A 49 -5.40 19.73 -6.05
N LEU A 50 -5.71 20.09 -4.82
CA LEU A 50 -5.64 19.22 -3.65
C LEU A 50 -7.03 18.68 -3.23
N SER A 51 -7.03 17.60 -2.45
CA SER A 51 -8.17 17.14 -1.68
C SER A 51 -8.64 18.24 -0.71
N ARG A 52 -9.95 18.28 -0.45
CA ARG A 52 -10.55 19.27 0.46
C ARG A 52 -10.25 18.93 1.92
N ASN A 53 -10.18 17.65 2.22
CA ASN A 53 -9.91 17.08 3.53
C ASN A 53 -8.49 16.50 3.56
N TYR A 54 -7.95 16.36 4.76
CA TYR A 54 -6.65 15.71 5.00
C TYR A 54 -6.84 14.24 5.38
N TYR A 55 -5.77 13.48 5.24
CA TYR A 55 -5.61 12.08 5.61
C TYR A 55 -4.43 11.96 6.57
N ILE A 56 -4.34 10.85 7.28
CA ILE A 56 -3.21 10.56 8.16
C ILE A 56 -2.30 9.58 7.44
N LEU A 57 -1.01 9.88 7.38
CA LEU A 57 -0.04 8.94 6.83
C LEU A 57 0.16 7.80 7.82
N ASP A 58 0.09 6.57 7.34
CA ASP A 58 0.16 5.38 8.19
C ASP A 58 1.56 4.75 8.17
N SER A 59 2.00 4.29 6.99
CA SER A 59 3.30 3.64 6.82
C SER A 59 3.93 3.93 5.45
N ALA A 60 5.25 3.80 5.37
CA ALA A 60 5.99 3.89 4.12
C ALA A 60 6.05 2.52 3.44
N GLN A 61 5.69 2.46 2.15
CA GLN A 61 5.73 1.22 1.36
C GLN A 61 6.46 1.47 0.04
N GLY A 62 7.71 1.02 -0.07
CA GLY A 62 8.50 1.18 -1.29
C GLY A 62 8.72 2.65 -1.66
N ASN A 63 8.20 3.07 -2.82
CA ASN A 63 8.32 4.44 -3.34
C ASN A 63 7.14 5.35 -2.99
N GLY A 64 6.22 4.89 -2.16
CA GLY A 64 5.03 5.62 -1.75
C GLY A 64 4.69 5.39 -0.28
N PHE A 65 3.50 5.81 0.09
CA PHE A 65 3.00 5.80 1.46
C PHE A 65 1.56 5.31 1.48
N LEU A 66 1.22 4.60 2.55
CA LEU A 66 -0.17 4.31 2.88
C LEU A 66 -0.74 5.50 3.65
N ILE A 67 -1.93 5.94 3.27
CA ILE A 67 -2.68 6.97 3.97
C ILE A 67 -4.01 6.39 4.44
N ARG A 68 -4.47 6.85 5.59
CA ARG A 68 -5.66 6.38 6.28
C ARG A 68 -6.67 7.51 6.48
N ALA A 69 -7.94 7.16 6.33
CA ALA A 69 -9.11 8.02 6.59
C ALA A 69 -9.71 7.75 7.98
N GLU A 70 -10.83 8.41 8.31
CA GLU A 70 -11.53 8.26 9.59
C GLU A 70 -12.16 6.87 9.79
N ASP A 71 -12.63 6.25 8.72
CA ASP A 71 -13.23 4.91 8.70
C ASP A 71 -12.20 3.76 8.61
N ASP A 72 -10.93 4.04 8.93
CA ASP A 72 -9.79 3.14 8.74
C ASP A 72 -9.59 2.62 7.31
N SER A 73 -10.22 3.24 6.30
CA SER A 73 -9.92 2.94 4.90
C SER A 73 -8.51 3.43 4.56
N VAL A 74 -7.76 2.60 3.82
CA VAL A 74 -6.36 2.85 3.51
C VAL A 74 -6.12 2.75 2.01
N ALA A 75 -5.28 3.64 1.46
CA ALA A 75 -4.70 3.44 0.14
C ALA A 75 -3.24 3.81 0.05
N PHE A 76 -2.62 3.21 -0.95
CA PHE A 76 -1.31 3.53 -1.43
C PHE A 76 -1.32 4.75 -2.35
N TYR A 77 -0.49 5.75 -2.02
CA TYR A 77 -0.19 6.88 -2.88
C TYR A 77 1.33 7.10 -3.03
N PRO A 78 1.82 7.45 -4.23
CA PRO A 78 3.21 7.81 -4.41
C PRO A 78 3.50 9.18 -3.77
N ARG A 79 4.75 9.39 -3.32
CA ARG A 79 5.17 10.61 -2.61
C ARG A 79 4.80 11.92 -3.31
N HIS A 80 4.93 11.98 -4.64
CA HIS A 80 4.67 13.20 -5.43
C HIS A 80 3.18 13.58 -5.49
N LYS A 81 2.27 12.66 -5.12
CA LYS A 81 0.82 12.93 -5.00
C LYS A 81 0.43 13.39 -3.60
N LEU A 82 1.37 13.38 -2.65
CA LEU A 82 1.11 13.74 -1.25
C LEU A 82 1.75 15.08 -0.91
N VAL A 83 0.96 15.93 -0.27
CA VAL A 83 1.41 17.24 0.23
C VAL A 83 1.06 17.33 1.70
N GLU A 84 2.05 17.63 2.53
CA GLU A 84 1.84 17.86 3.95
C GLU A 84 0.94 19.09 4.16
N SER A 85 -0.20 18.88 4.82
CA SER A 85 -1.15 19.93 5.11
C SER A 85 -2.16 19.46 6.15
N SER A 86 -2.32 20.24 7.21
CA SER A 86 -3.34 20.05 8.26
C SER A 86 -4.67 20.75 7.94
N ASN A 87 -4.79 21.38 6.77
CA ASN A 87 -5.97 22.17 6.43
C ASN A 87 -7.17 21.24 6.16
N GLY A 88 -8.37 21.66 6.58
CA GLY A 88 -9.62 20.91 6.40
C GLY A 88 -9.92 19.99 7.60
N ARG A 89 -10.90 19.09 7.40
CA ARG A 89 -11.22 18.03 8.37
C ARG A 89 -10.56 16.72 7.94
N LEU A 90 -10.49 15.75 8.85
CA LEU A 90 -10.16 14.37 8.49
C LEU A 90 -11.17 13.87 7.47
N ALA A 91 -10.70 13.20 6.42
CA ALA A 91 -11.58 12.63 5.42
C ALA A 91 -12.34 11.43 6.01
N LYS A 92 -13.66 11.36 5.72
CA LYS A 92 -14.52 10.30 6.24
C LYS A 92 -14.20 8.92 5.65
N THR A 93 -13.93 8.89 4.35
CA THR A 93 -13.68 7.70 3.55
C THR A 93 -12.73 8.07 2.43
N LEU A 94 -11.97 7.10 1.95
CA LEU A 94 -11.20 7.20 0.74
C LEU A 94 -11.96 6.52 -0.43
N ASP A 95 -12.60 7.34 -1.28
CA ASP A 95 -13.59 6.92 -2.30
C ASP A 95 -13.17 5.73 -3.20
N ASP A 96 -11.88 5.61 -3.52
CA ASP A 96 -11.35 4.55 -4.38
C ASP A 96 -10.71 3.37 -3.62
N ALA A 97 -10.72 3.40 -2.28
CA ALA A 97 -9.97 2.46 -1.46
C ALA A 97 -10.87 1.68 -0.50
N LYS A 98 -11.42 0.57 -1.00
CA LYS A 98 -12.08 -0.45 -0.18
C LYS A 98 -11.11 -1.33 0.61
N ARG A 99 -9.86 -0.89 0.81
CA ARG A 99 -8.81 -1.73 1.40
C ARG A 99 -8.53 -1.24 2.81
N GLY A 100 -9.01 -1.98 3.81
CA GLY A 100 -8.53 -1.84 5.18
C GLY A 100 -7.21 -2.58 5.36
N VAL A 101 -6.45 -2.21 6.39
CA VAL A 101 -5.34 -3.05 6.87
C VAL A 101 -5.93 -4.33 7.45
N ILE A 102 -5.54 -5.47 6.89
CA ILE A 102 -5.99 -6.77 7.36
C ILE A 102 -5.27 -7.04 8.68
N ALA A 103 -6.02 -7.27 9.76
CA ALA A 103 -5.45 -7.66 11.04
C ALA A 103 -5.13 -9.16 11.06
N GLU A 104 -6.06 -9.99 10.57
CA GLU A 104 -5.88 -11.45 10.58
C GLU A 104 -6.71 -12.16 9.49
N ILE A 105 -6.26 -13.37 9.15
CA ILE A 105 -6.97 -14.31 8.28
C ILE A 105 -7.71 -15.32 9.16
N LEU A 106 -9.04 -15.35 9.08
CA LEU A 106 -9.89 -16.23 9.89
C LEU A 106 -10.03 -17.61 9.26
N SER A 107 -10.33 -17.66 7.97
CA SER A 107 -10.57 -18.92 7.26
C SER A 107 -10.27 -18.82 5.76
N TYR A 108 -10.15 -19.98 5.12
CA TYR A 108 -9.96 -20.10 3.69
C TYR A 108 -10.97 -21.07 3.07
N ASN A 109 -11.62 -20.64 1.99
CA ASN A 109 -12.54 -21.46 1.22
C ASN A 109 -11.85 -21.99 -0.05
N SER A 110 -11.56 -23.28 -0.09
CA SER A 110 -10.85 -23.96 -1.19
C SER A 110 -11.65 -24.02 -2.50
N ARG A 111 -12.99 -23.97 -2.42
CA ARG A 111 -13.86 -23.99 -3.59
C ARG A 111 -13.78 -22.66 -4.33
N THR A 112 -13.92 -21.56 -3.62
CA THR A 112 -13.99 -20.21 -4.20
C THR A 112 -12.66 -19.45 -4.23
N ASP A 113 -11.60 -20.01 -3.63
CA ASP A 113 -10.27 -19.38 -3.56
C ASP A 113 -10.31 -17.99 -2.89
N LYS A 114 -11.04 -17.94 -1.77
CA LYS A 114 -11.24 -16.73 -0.98
C LYS A 114 -10.80 -16.94 0.47
N TYR A 115 -10.26 -15.89 1.05
CA TYR A 115 -9.98 -15.77 2.48
C TYR A 115 -11.07 -14.95 3.13
N LYS A 116 -11.52 -15.40 4.31
CA LYS A 116 -12.26 -14.57 5.24
C LYS A 116 -11.24 -13.84 6.11
N VAL A 117 -11.25 -12.51 6.07
CA VAL A 117 -10.30 -11.67 6.79
C VAL A 117 -11.02 -10.75 7.75
N ARG A 118 -10.32 -10.36 8.82
CA ARG A 118 -10.75 -9.31 9.73
C ARG A 118 -9.82 -8.11 9.55
N TYR A 119 -10.41 -6.95 9.34
CA TYR A 119 -9.67 -5.68 9.28
C TYR A 119 -9.43 -5.12 10.69
N GLU A 120 -8.45 -4.22 10.85
CA GLU A 120 -8.19 -3.56 12.14
C GLU A 120 -9.42 -2.84 12.71
N GLY A 121 -10.31 -2.33 11.85
CA GLY A 121 -11.60 -1.74 12.24
C GLY A 121 -12.67 -2.74 12.70
N GLY A 122 -12.34 -4.01 12.88
CA GLY A 122 -13.24 -5.07 13.37
C GLY A 122 -14.24 -5.61 12.34
N VAL A 123 -14.21 -5.10 11.11
CA VAL A 123 -15.08 -5.57 10.01
C VAL A 123 -14.50 -6.85 9.42
N GLU A 124 -15.38 -7.85 9.19
CA GLU A 124 -15.04 -9.09 8.49
C GLU A 124 -15.48 -9.01 7.02
N ASP A 125 -14.62 -9.42 6.10
CA ASP A 125 -14.93 -9.47 4.66
C ASP A 125 -14.30 -10.71 3.99
N GLU A 126 -14.78 -11.02 2.78
CA GLU A 126 -14.24 -12.06 1.92
C GLU A 126 -13.42 -11.49 0.76
N ILE A 127 -12.12 -11.74 0.77
CA ILE A 127 -11.22 -11.31 -0.29
C ILE A 127 -10.63 -12.50 -1.04
N LYS A 128 -10.34 -12.31 -2.34
CA LYS A 128 -9.70 -13.34 -3.16
C LYS A 128 -8.24 -13.52 -2.72
N SER A 129 -7.70 -14.73 -2.81
CA SER A 129 -6.29 -15.02 -2.48
C SER A 129 -5.29 -14.16 -3.26
N ASN A 130 -5.57 -13.90 -4.54
CA ASN A 130 -4.75 -13.01 -5.36
C ASN A 130 -4.70 -11.57 -4.83
N ALA A 131 -5.80 -11.09 -4.24
CA ALA A 131 -5.87 -9.74 -3.70
C ALA A 131 -5.00 -9.56 -2.45
N LEU A 132 -4.76 -10.62 -1.67
CA LEU A 132 -3.87 -10.57 -0.49
C LEU A 132 -2.39 -10.40 -0.85
N ARG A 133 -2.00 -10.81 -2.06
CA ARG A 133 -0.59 -10.85 -2.47
C ARG A 133 -0.10 -9.57 -3.12
N GLU A 134 -1.02 -8.69 -3.53
CA GLU A 134 -0.83 -7.40 -4.22
C GLU A 134 0.53 -7.20 -4.93
N SER A 135 1.57 -6.90 -4.15
CA SER A 135 2.93 -6.59 -4.62
C SER A 135 3.68 -7.78 -5.23
N LYS A 136 3.42 -9.01 -4.79
CA LYS A 136 4.14 -10.22 -5.17
C LYS A 136 3.16 -11.36 -5.47
N PRO A 137 2.47 -11.35 -6.63
CA PRO A 137 1.45 -12.35 -6.96
C PRO A 137 1.98 -13.79 -7.05
N THR A 138 3.29 -13.95 -7.25
CA THR A 138 3.98 -15.24 -7.37
C THR A 138 4.36 -15.88 -6.03
N HIS A 139 4.30 -15.16 -4.92
CA HIS A 139 4.72 -15.67 -3.61
C HIS A 139 3.64 -15.42 -2.55
N LEU A 140 3.54 -16.30 -1.56
CA LEU A 140 2.70 -16.04 -0.40
C LEU A 140 3.26 -14.89 0.45
N GLY A 141 2.36 -13.98 0.84
CA GLY A 141 2.66 -12.93 1.80
C GLY A 141 2.95 -13.51 3.20
N PRO A 142 3.59 -12.72 4.09
CA PRO A 142 3.89 -13.16 5.45
C PRO A 142 2.64 -13.62 6.23
N MET A 143 1.54 -12.88 6.15
CA MET A 143 0.26 -13.27 6.77
C MET A 143 -0.30 -14.59 6.26
N GLU A 144 -0.24 -14.84 4.94
CA GLU A 144 -0.66 -16.12 4.39
C GLU A 144 0.22 -17.26 4.92
N ARG A 145 1.54 -17.07 4.98
CA ARG A 145 2.47 -18.07 5.51
C ARG A 145 2.21 -18.40 6.97
N GLU A 146 1.92 -17.39 7.78
CA GLU A 146 1.56 -17.57 9.19
C GLU A 146 0.23 -18.31 9.32
N PHE A 147 -0.79 -17.94 8.53
CA PHE A 147 -2.09 -18.61 8.55
C PHE A 147 -2.01 -20.10 8.21
N TRP A 148 -1.14 -20.47 7.28
CA TRP A 148 -0.95 -21.86 6.82
C TRP A 148 0.06 -22.65 7.65
N LYS A 149 0.76 -22.02 8.60
CA LYS A 149 1.69 -22.72 9.49
C LYS A 149 0.93 -23.74 10.32
N GLY A 150 1.21 -25.04 10.09
CA GLY A 150 0.56 -26.14 10.80
C GLY A 150 -0.80 -26.59 10.24
N LYS A 151 -1.19 -26.14 9.03
CA LYS A 151 -2.43 -26.57 8.35
C LYS A 151 -2.12 -27.27 7.01
N GLU A 152 -3.05 -28.10 6.54
CA GLU A 152 -2.96 -28.71 5.21
C GLU A 152 -3.16 -27.65 4.10
N ILE A 153 -2.18 -27.55 3.21
CA ILE A 153 -2.15 -26.52 2.16
C ILE A 153 -2.84 -27.06 0.90
N PRO A 154 -3.91 -26.40 0.40
CA PRO A 154 -4.57 -26.78 -0.85
C PRO A 154 -3.64 -26.66 -2.06
N ASN A 155 -3.80 -27.55 -3.06
CA ASN A 155 -2.98 -27.56 -4.29
C ASN A 155 -2.93 -26.20 -5.01
N LYS A 156 -4.03 -25.42 -4.97
CA LYS A 156 -4.10 -24.07 -5.55
C LYS A 156 -3.11 -23.08 -4.91
N ILE A 157 -2.82 -23.25 -3.62
CA ILE A 157 -1.95 -22.37 -2.82
C ILE A 157 -0.51 -22.91 -2.80
N LYS A 158 -0.35 -24.23 -2.83
CA LYS A 158 0.96 -24.91 -2.77
C LYS A 158 1.97 -24.40 -3.80
N LYS A 159 1.50 -23.96 -4.98
CA LYS A 159 2.34 -23.40 -6.04
C LYS A 159 3.01 -22.06 -5.71
N TYR A 160 2.61 -21.39 -4.64
CA TYR A 160 3.14 -20.08 -4.21
C TYR A 160 4.05 -20.16 -2.97
N PHE A 161 4.25 -21.37 -2.42
CA PHE A 161 5.12 -21.62 -1.27
C PHE A 161 6.60 -21.67 -1.65
N TYR A 162 6.90 -22.02 -2.90
CA TYR A 162 8.23 -22.13 -3.49
C TYR A 162 8.52 -20.89 -4.33
#